data_AF-A0A7W9Y591-F1
#
_entry.id   AF-A0A7W9Y591-F1
#
_cell.length_a   1.000
_cell.length_b   1.000
_cell.length_c   1.000
_cell.angle_alpha   90.00
_cell.angle_beta   90.00
_cell.angle_gamma   90.00
#
_symmetry.space_group_name_H-M   'P 1'
#
loop_
_entity.id
_entity.type
_entity.pdbx_description
1 polymer ?
#
loop_
_entity_poly.entity_id
_entity_poly.type
_entity_poly.pdbx_seq_one_letter_code
_entity_poly.pdbx_strand_id
1 'polypeptide(L)'
;MADINEQFEFTQSAWANNPGFPEENVGIDVVIGQSPNAPTDEQNKWPDEWRVPPNVATFDFQQSVTLMGGEYFFAPSISFLQSSGEFVAPALVA
;
A
#
# COMPACT_ATOMS: atom_id res chain seq x y z
N MET A 1 -3.21 -10.98 9.11
CA MET A 1 -2.24 -10.11 9.77
C MET A 1 -2.43 -10.20 11.27
N ALA A 2 -1.36 -10.18 12.06
CA ALA A 2 -1.41 -10.09 13.52
C ALA A 2 -1.01 -8.70 14.03
N ASP A 3 -0.24 -7.95 13.22
CA ASP A 3 0.12 -6.56 13.44
C ASP A 3 -0.14 -5.79 12.14
N ILE A 4 -1.08 -4.84 12.18
CA ILE A 4 -1.44 -4.09 10.98
C ILE A 4 -0.39 -3.02 10.62
N ASN A 5 0.32 -2.50 11.62
CA ASN A 5 1.35 -1.49 11.44
C ASN A 5 2.55 -2.09 10.69
N GLU A 6 3.02 -3.26 11.14
CA GLU A 6 4.18 -3.93 10.54
C GLU A 6 3.86 -4.66 9.23
N GLN A 7 2.57 -4.80 8.89
CA GLN A 7 2.14 -5.60 7.74
C GLN A 7 1.47 -4.73 6.68
N PHE A 8 0.19 -4.37 6.86
CA PHE A 8 -0.54 -3.62 5.83
C PHE A 8 0.04 -2.20 5.67
N GLU A 9 0.14 -1.45 6.77
CA GLU A 9 0.60 -0.07 6.73
C GLU A 9 2.05 0.02 6.27
N PHE A 10 2.90 -0.88 6.74
CA PHE A 10 4.29 -0.96 6.30
C PHE A 10 4.39 -1.27 4.81
N THR A 11 3.65 -2.26 4.30
CA THR A 11 3.69 -2.61 2.87
C THR A 11 3.24 -1.43 2.00
N GLN A 12 2.15 -0.75 2.38
CA GLN A 12 1.67 0.38 1.59
C GLN A 12 2.61 1.59 1.69
N SER A 13 3.05 1.98 2.89
CA SER A 13 3.82 3.21 3.10
C SER A 13 5.32 3.05 2.82
N ALA A 14 5.94 1.97 3.29
CA ALA A 14 7.38 1.78 3.22
C ALA A 14 7.82 1.12 1.90
N TRP A 15 6.93 0.39 1.22
CA TRP A 15 7.22 -0.24 -0.07
C TRP A 15 6.47 0.42 -1.22
N ALA A 16 5.15 0.27 -1.31
CA ALA A 16 4.39 0.69 -2.49
C ALA A 16 4.44 2.20 -2.75
N ASN A 17 4.38 3.03 -1.71
CA ASN A 17 4.44 4.49 -1.82
C ASN A 17 5.88 5.04 -1.81
N ASN A 18 6.88 4.19 -1.61
CA ASN A 18 8.25 4.62 -1.41
C ASN A 18 9.04 4.55 -2.72
N PRO A 19 9.39 5.70 -3.33
CA PRO A 19 10.16 5.71 -4.57
C PRO A 19 11.59 5.18 -4.46
N GLY A 20 12.11 5.02 -3.23
CA GLY A 20 13.43 4.49 -2.94
C GLY A 20 13.43 3.04 -2.48
N PHE A 21 12.34 2.30 -2.71
CA PHE A 21 12.25 0.88 -2.39
C PHE A 21 12.14 0.04 -3.68
N PRO A 22 12.86 -1.09 -3.78
CA PRO A 22 13.87 -1.60 -2.84
C PRO A 22 15.22 -0.85 -2.90
N GLU A 23 15.44 -0.07 -3.95
CA GLU A 23 16.67 0.69 -4.19
C GLU A 23 16.32 2.13 -4.61
N GLU A 24 17.29 3.05 -4.60
CA GLU A 24 17.05 4.45 -4.93
C GLU A 24 16.50 4.63 -6.36
N ASN A 25 15.57 5.58 -6.52
CA ASN A 25 14.99 6.00 -7.80
C ASN A 25 14.22 4.93 -8.60
N VAL A 26 13.78 3.84 -7.96
CA VAL A 26 12.90 2.83 -8.59
C VAL A 26 11.53 3.42 -8.95
N GLY A 27 11.02 4.34 -8.13
CA GLY A 27 9.65 4.86 -8.27
C GLY A 27 8.65 4.09 -7.40
N ILE A 28 7.40 4.56 -7.41
CA ILE A 28 6.33 3.95 -6.62
C ILE A 28 5.73 2.75 -7.38
N ASP A 29 5.00 1.89 -6.66
CA ASP A 29 4.21 0.83 -7.29
C ASP A 29 3.15 1.43 -8.23
N VAL A 30 3.14 1.01 -9.48
CA VAL A 30 2.29 1.59 -10.54
C VAL A 30 0.80 1.22 -10.41
N VAL A 31 0.46 0.22 -9.59
CA VAL A 31 -0.92 -0.24 -9.42
C VAL A 31 -1.54 0.34 -8.16
N ILE A 32 -0.87 0.19 -7.02
CA ILE A 32 -1.41 0.55 -5.70
C ILE A 32 -0.64 1.68 -5.00
N GLY A 33 0.51 2.08 -5.54
CA GLY A 33 1.29 3.19 -5.02
C GLY A 33 0.50 4.49 -5.11
N GLN A 34 0.57 5.28 -4.04
CA GLN A 34 -0.09 6.56 -3.92
C GLN A 34 0.96 7.60 -3.53
N SER A 35 1.13 8.60 -4.39
CA SER A 35 2.04 9.72 -4.16
C SER A 35 1.33 11.03 -4.47
N PRO A 36 1.51 12.08 -3.64
CA PRO A 36 1.03 13.42 -3.97
C PRO A 36 1.81 14.05 -5.13
N ASN A 37 3.01 13.53 -5.41
CA ASN A 37 3.90 14.01 -6.47
C ASN A 37 3.84 13.08 -7.67
N ALA A 38 3.84 13.66 -8.87
CA ALA A 38 4.01 12.91 -10.11
C ALA A 38 5.38 12.20 -10.14
N PRO A 39 5.49 11.02 -10.78
CA PRO A 39 6.77 10.36 -10.97
C PRO A 39 7.73 11.23 -11.78
N THR A 40 9.01 11.14 -11.46
CA THR A 40 10.08 11.80 -12.20
C THR A 40 10.29 11.14 -13.57
N ASP A 41 10.96 11.83 -14.50
CA ASP A 41 11.29 11.28 -15.82
C ASP A 41 12.13 10.00 -15.75
N GLU A 42 12.94 9.82 -14.69
CA GLU A 42 13.73 8.60 -14.49
C GLU A 42 12.85 7.43 -14.05
N GLN A 43 11.87 7.68 -13.18
CA GLN A 43 10.92 6.67 -12.69
C GLN A 43 9.92 6.22 -13.76
N ASN A 44 9.80 6.96 -14.86
CA ASN A 44 8.96 6.61 -16.01
C ASN A 44 9.70 5.80 -17.09
N LYS A 45 10.94 5.36 -16.83
CA LYS A 45 11.73 4.53 -17.78
C LYS A 45 11.55 3.05 -17.49
N TRP A 46 11.13 2.32 -18.52
CA TRP A 46 10.85 0.88 -18.46
C TRP A 46 11.78 0.13 -19.43
N PRO A 47 12.84 -0.51 -18.92
CA PRO A 47 13.73 -1.32 -19.74
C PRO A 47 13.08 -2.68 -20.09
N ASP A 48 13.12 -3.04 -21.37
CA ASP A 48 12.86 -4.41 -21.83
C ASP A 48 14.15 -5.24 -21.74
N GLU A 49 14.37 -5.83 -20.56
CA GLU A 49 15.57 -6.63 -20.28
C GLU A 49 15.61 -7.97 -21.02
N TRP A 50 14.52 -8.38 -21.67
CA TRP A 50 14.51 -9.58 -22.52
C TRP A 50 15.28 -9.38 -23.84
N ARG A 51 15.66 -8.15 -24.18
CA ARG A 51 16.47 -7.79 -25.34
C ARG A 51 17.91 -7.42 -24.96
N VAL A 52 18.85 -7.72 -25.86
CA VAL A 52 20.26 -7.32 -25.74
C VAL A 52 20.72 -6.63 -27.04
N PRO A 53 21.05 -5.33 -27.03
CA PRO A 53 20.97 -4.41 -25.88
C PRO A 53 19.50 -4.12 -25.47
N PRO A 54 19.24 -3.76 -24.20
CA PRO A 54 17.90 -3.46 -23.73
C PRO A 54 17.37 -2.19 -24.40
N ASN A 55 16.10 -2.24 -24.81
CA ASN A 55 15.37 -1.05 -25.23
C ASN A 55 14.72 -0.42 -23.99
N VAL A 56 14.66 0.90 -23.94
CA VAL A 56 13.98 1.62 -22.85
C VAL A 56 12.80 2.38 -23.42
N ALA A 57 11.61 2.14 -22.88
CA ALA A 57 10.42 2.92 -23.17
C ALA A 57 10.18 3.93 -22.05
N THR A 58 9.73 5.13 -22.41
CA THR A 58 9.20 6.07 -21.43
C THR A 58 7.69 5.95 -21.41
N PHE A 59 7.13 5.60 -20.26
CA PHE A 59 5.70 5.43 -20.08
C PHE A 59 5.28 5.90 -18.70
N ASP A 60 4.26 6.75 -18.70
CA ASP A 60 3.65 7.30 -17.49
C ASP A 60 2.44 6.44 -17.10
N PHE A 61 2.62 5.61 -16.07
CA PHE A 61 1.55 4.82 -15.48
C PHE A 61 0.64 5.73 -14.66
N GLN A 62 -0.37 6.27 -15.32
CA GLN A 62 -1.43 7.04 -14.67
C GLN A 62 -2.11 6.22 -13.57
N GLN A 63 -2.41 6.86 -12.44
CA GLN A 63 -3.04 6.20 -11.30
C GLN A 63 -4.40 5.62 -11.70
N SER A 64 -4.51 4.29 -11.61
CA SER A 64 -5.69 3.55 -12.05
C SER A 64 -6.58 3.05 -10.89
N VAL A 65 -6.09 3.15 -9.66
CA VAL A 65 -6.79 2.73 -8.44
C VAL A 65 -7.06 3.94 -7.55
N THR A 66 -8.31 4.07 -7.10
CA THR A 66 -8.74 5.14 -6.17
C THR A 66 -9.27 4.53 -4.89
N LEU A 67 -8.72 4.95 -3.75
CA LEU A 67 -9.23 4.56 -2.44
C LEU A 67 -10.55 5.28 -2.15
N MET A 68 -11.63 4.51 -2.03
CA MET A 68 -12.99 5.04 -1.77
C MET A 68 -13.37 5.04 -0.28
N GLY A 69 -12.49 4.52 0.58
CA GLY A 69 -12.73 4.33 2.01
C GLY A 69 -12.35 2.92 2.46
N GLY A 70 -12.19 2.75 3.77
CA GLY A 70 -11.81 1.50 4.41
C GLY A 70 -11.81 1.66 5.93
N GLU A 71 -11.75 0.54 6.65
CA GLU A 71 -11.71 0.52 8.12
C GLU A 71 -10.91 -0.69 8.62
N TYR A 72 -10.34 -0.57 9.81
CA TYR A 72 -9.62 -1.63 10.50
C TYR A 72 -10.51 -2.34 11.52
N PHE A 73 -10.54 -3.66 11.41
CA PHE A 73 -11.32 -4.52 12.29
C PHE A 73 -10.43 -5.53 12.99
N PHE A 74 -10.86 -5.92 14.19
CA PHE A 74 -10.30 -7.05 14.90
C PHE A 74 -11.29 -8.22 14.86
N ALA A 75 -10.81 -9.40 14.45
CA ALA A 75 -11.58 -10.63 14.46
C ALA A 75 -11.25 -11.41 15.75
N PRO A 76 -12.07 -11.31 16.82
CA PRO A 76 -11.81 -12.01 18.06
C PRO A 76 -12.00 -13.52 17.92
N SER A 77 -11.45 -14.27 18.88
CA SER A 77 -11.69 -15.72 18.96
C SER A 77 -13.16 -16.05 19.23
N ILE A 78 -13.58 -17.24 18.82
CA ILE A 78 -14.96 -17.73 19.04
C ILE A 78 -15.30 -17.79 20.54
N SER A 79 -14.37 -18.23 21.39
CA SER A 79 -14.58 -18.31 22.84
C SER A 79 -14.79 -16.93 23.47
N PHE A 80 -14.13 -15.89 22.96
CA PHE A 80 -14.39 -14.51 23.37
C PHE A 80 -15.84 -14.11 23.01
N LEU A 81 -16.25 -14.30 21.76
CA LEU A 81 -17.61 -13.98 21.30
C LEU A 81 -18.71 -14.73 22.10
N GLN A 82 -18.43 -15.96 22.53
CA GLN A 82 -19.36 -16.79 23.29
C GLN A 82 -19.41 -16.44 24.79
N SER A 83 -18.33 -15.87 25.34
CA SER A 83 -18.24 -15.52 26.77
C SER A 83 -18.67 -14.08 27.08
N SER A 84 -18.57 -13.16 26.11
CA SER A 84 -18.82 -11.73 26.30
C SER A 84 -20.20 -11.28 25.79
N GLY A 85 -21.28 -12.01 26.10
CA GLY A 85 -22.65 -11.68 25.63
C GLY A 85 -23.19 -10.28 25.97
N GLU A 86 -22.42 -9.44 26.66
CA GLU A 86 -22.69 -8.02 26.87
C GLU A 86 -21.58 -7.16 26.27
N PHE A 87 -21.85 -6.60 25.07
CA PHE A 87 -21.08 -5.49 24.54
C PHE A 87 -21.45 -4.22 25.32
N VAL A 88 -20.60 -3.80 26.25
CA VAL A 88 -20.70 -2.45 26.83
C VAL A 88 -20.13 -1.48 25.80
N ALA A 89 -21.00 -0.74 25.11
CA ALA A 89 -20.57 0.33 24.22
C ALA A 89 -19.72 1.34 25.02
N PRO A 90 -18.59 1.83 24.48
CA PRO A 90 -17.79 2.84 25.17
C PRO A 90 -18.66 4.08 25.38
N ALA A 91 -18.78 4.53 26.63
CA ALA A 91 -19.47 5.76 26.96
C ALA A 91 -18.80 6.91 26.20
N LEU A 92 -19.59 7.65 25.41
CA LEU A 92 -19.16 8.91 24.82
C LEU A 92 -18.72 9.83 25.97
N VAL A 93 -17.42 10.12 26.06
CA VAL A 93 -16.92 11.22 26.87
C VAL A 93 -17.21 12.49 26.06
N ALA A 94 -18.20 13.26 26.54
CA ALA A 94 -18.56 14.57 26.01
C ALA A 94 -17.56 15.65 26.45
#